data_AF-A0A0B7NUZ9-F1
#
_entry.id   AF-A0A0B7NUZ9-F1
#
_cell.length_a   1.000
_cell.length_b   1.000
_cell.length_c   1.000
_cell.angle_alpha   90.00
_cell.angle_beta   90.00
_cell.angle_gamma   90.00
#
_symmetry.space_group_name_H-M   'P 1'
#
loop_
_entity.id
_entity.type
_entity.pdbx_description
1 polymer ?
#
loop_
_entity_poly.entity_id
_entity_poly.type
_entity_poly.pdbx_seq_one_letter_code
_entity_poly.pdbx_strand_id
1 'polypeptide(L)'
;MLILDLLMVVGLGACMSLSTDMRIVTENTLFCMPETTIGHFCDALSSYYLSRLKGYYGRYITLCAAGLKAEDLLHLGLATHYVPSRRLNDMVQHLTSLNMPSLHEIQQETRKFTEEMPTTVRLTSTPYISQHEKETVIEHCFKFDTVEEIVAALEAEGSKFSLACKAKILAASPVATKVTLELLRRAPSLSLTECLFLERHLWAIDIVCIYNTLRCKALIHTAYFFIFLVFA
;
A
#
# COMPACT_ATOMS: atom_id res chain seq x y z
N MET A 1 6.74 -0.52 16.21
CA MET A 1 5.26 -0.49 16.20
C MET A 1 4.84 0.76 15.46
N LEU A 2 3.99 0.65 14.45
CA LEU A 2 3.38 1.78 13.74
C LEU A 2 1.86 1.74 13.91
N ILE A 3 1.29 2.89 14.31
CA ILE A 3 -0.15 3.11 14.44
C ILE A 3 -0.60 3.87 13.20
N LEU A 4 -1.52 3.28 12.44
CA LEU A 4 -2.06 3.83 11.21
C LEU A 4 -3.41 4.49 11.48
N ASP A 5 -3.44 5.47 12.38
CA ASP A 5 -4.65 6.26 12.70
C ASP A 5 -4.51 7.68 12.15
N LEU A 6 -5.52 8.10 11.37
CA LEU A 6 -5.63 9.40 10.67
C LEU A 6 -4.65 9.65 9.50
N LEU A 7 -5.21 10.34 8.49
CA LEU A 7 -4.72 10.75 7.16
C LEU A 7 -3.84 9.74 6.40
N MET A 8 -4.49 8.97 5.52
CA MET A 8 -3.92 8.30 4.33
C MET A 8 -2.44 7.89 4.42
N VAL A 9 -2.21 6.62 4.72
CA VAL A 9 -0.88 6.02 4.67
C VAL A 9 -0.53 5.79 3.20
N VAL A 10 0.28 6.69 2.66
CA VAL A 10 0.60 6.78 1.22
C VAL A 10 2.10 6.64 0.99
N GLY A 11 2.46 5.86 -0.03
CA GLY A 11 3.84 5.72 -0.52
C GLY A 11 4.86 5.38 0.55
N LEU A 12 5.82 6.28 0.81
CA LEU A 12 6.87 6.04 1.80
C LEU A 12 6.31 5.71 3.20
N GLY A 13 5.23 6.38 3.63
CA GLY A 13 4.60 6.09 4.92
C GLY A 13 3.99 4.68 4.96
N ALA A 14 3.47 4.21 3.84
CA ALA A 14 3.04 2.83 3.68
C ALA A 14 4.23 1.87 3.78
N CYS A 15 5.33 2.12 3.07
CA CYS A 15 6.51 1.27 3.11
C CYS A 15 7.13 1.16 4.50
N MET A 16 7.22 2.27 5.23
CA MET A 16 7.72 2.27 6.61
C MET A 16 6.85 1.41 7.53
N SER A 17 5.53 1.34 7.29
CA SER A 17 4.66 0.45 8.06
C SER A 17 5.01 -1.02 7.83
N LEU A 18 5.35 -1.40 6.59
CA LEU A 18 5.61 -2.78 6.20
C LEU A 18 6.89 -3.36 6.80
N SER A 19 7.87 -2.51 7.14
CA SER A 19 9.12 -2.92 7.77
C SER A 19 9.04 -3.18 9.29
N THR A 20 7.86 -2.99 9.89
CA THR A 20 7.67 -3.17 11.34
C THR A 20 6.92 -4.46 11.68
N ASP A 21 7.28 -5.08 12.81
CA ASP A 21 6.63 -6.31 13.32
C ASP A 21 5.19 -6.09 13.81
N MET A 22 4.84 -4.86 14.16
CA MET A 22 3.53 -4.50 14.69
C MET A 22 2.95 -3.32 13.94
N ARG A 23 1.85 -3.60 13.24
CA ARG A 23 1.10 -2.68 12.37
C ARG A 23 -0.33 -2.62 12.89
N ILE A 24 -0.68 -1.51 13.51
CA ILE A 24 -1.97 -1.29 14.18
C ILE A 24 -2.84 -0.44 13.26
N VAL A 25 -4.05 -0.91 12.96
CA VAL A 25 -5.03 -0.22 12.12
C VAL A 25 -6.30 0.10 12.90
N THR A 26 -7.04 1.10 12.42
CA THR A 26 -8.30 1.58 12.97
C THR A 26 -9.37 1.67 11.88
N GLU A 27 -10.59 2.03 12.26
CA GLU A 27 -11.68 2.32 11.33
C GLU A 27 -11.37 3.45 10.34
N ASN A 28 -10.41 4.32 10.69
CA ASN A 28 -10.01 5.49 9.88
C ASN A 28 -8.84 5.19 8.94
N THR A 29 -8.20 4.02 9.04
CA THR A 29 -7.05 3.69 8.20
C THR A 29 -7.44 3.63 6.72
N LEU A 30 -6.72 4.37 5.90
CA LEU A 30 -6.71 4.22 4.44
C LEU A 30 -5.26 4.08 3.98
N PHE A 31 -4.91 2.92 3.43
CA PHE A 31 -3.61 2.61 2.86
C PHE A 31 -3.68 2.67 1.34
N CYS A 32 -2.72 3.30 0.68
CA CYS A 32 -2.70 3.38 -0.78
C CYS A 32 -1.27 3.54 -1.31
N MET A 33 -1.02 3.03 -2.51
CA MET A 33 0.23 3.22 -3.26
C MET A 33 -0.10 3.90 -4.60
N PRO A 34 -0.27 5.24 -4.62
CA PRO A 34 -0.74 5.99 -5.78
C PRO A 34 0.38 6.52 -6.68
N GLU A 35 1.61 6.02 -6.55
CA GLU A 35 2.81 6.53 -7.25
C GLU A 35 2.58 6.57 -8.77
N THR A 36 1.97 5.53 -9.32
CA THR A 36 1.68 5.41 -10.76
C THR A 36 0.78 6.54 -11.29
N THR A 37 -0.07 7.11 -10.43
CA THR A 37 -0.99 8.21 -10.79
C THR A 37 -0.30 9.57 -10.89
N ILE A 38 0.81 9.74 -10.17
CA ILE A 38 1.66 10.94 -10.22
C ILE A 38 2.83 10.78 -11.20
N GLY A 39 2.94 9.62 -11.86
CA GLY A 39 4.00 9.33 -12.82
C GLY A 39 5.26 8.75 -12.20
N HIS A 40 5.18 8.26 -10.96
CA HIS A 40 6.28 7.63 -10.23
C HIS A 40 6.07 6.11 -10.15
N PHE A 41 7.14 5.34 -9.96
CA PHE A 41 7.04 3.90 -9.75
C PHE A 41 6.92 3.53 -8.26
N CYS A 42 6.60 2.27 -7.95
CA CYS A 42 6.57 1.80 -6.57
C CYS A 42 7.99 1.78 -5.96
N ASP A 43 8.23 2.59 -4.94
CA ASP A 43 9.55 2.81 -4.37
C ASP A 43 9.62 2.52 -2.86
N ALA A 44 10.74 2.89 -2.24
CA ALA A 44 11.00 2.75 -0.81
C ALA A 44 10.80 1.32 -0.28
N LEU A 45 11.26 0.31 -1.03
CA LEU A 45 11.11 -1.12 -0.76
C LEU A 45 9.67 -1.65 -0.86
N SER A 46 8.72 -0.85 -1.35
CA SER A 46 7.36 -1.35 -1.62
C SER A 46 7.37 -2.54 -2.56
N SER A 47 8.27 -2.55 -3.56
CA SER A 47 8.38 -3.68 -4.49
C SER A 47 8.65 -4.99 -3.75
N TYR A 48 9.52 -4.97 -2.73
CA TYR A 48 9.88 -6.15 -1.94
C TYR A 48 8.69 -6.68 -1.14
N TYR A 49 7.97 -5.83 -0.41
CA TYR A 49 6.86 -6.25 0.44
C TYR A 49 5.62 -6.60 -0.37
N LEU A 50 5.27 -5.78 -1.37
CA LEU A 50 4.05 -5.96 -2.17
C LEU A 50 4.15 -7.16 -3.11
N SER A 51 5.34 -7.49 -3.62
CA SER A 51 5.53 -8.69 -4.46
C SER A 51 5.38 -10.00 -3.69
N ARG A 52 5.37 -9.96 -2.36
CA ARG A 52 5.26 -11.12 -1.46
C ARG A 52 3.86 -11.29 -0.87
N LEU A 53 2.93 -10.42 -1.25
CA LEU A 53 1.52 -10.58 -0.89
C LEU A 53 0.90 -11.77 -1.61
N LYS A 54 -0.18 -12.32 -1.03
CA LYS A 54 -0.94 -13.42 -1.61
C LYS A 54 -1.37 -13.08 -3.04
N GLY A 55 -1.20 -14.03 -3.97
CA GLY A 55 -1.58 -13.87 -5.38
C GLY A 55 -0.91 -12.66 -6.03
N TYR A 56 -1.71 -11.83 -6.69
CA TYR A 56 -1.23 -10.63 -7.40
C TYR A 56 -1.72 -9.32 -6.77
N TYR A 57 -2.01 -9.33 -5.46
CA TYR A 57 -2.48 -8.14 -4.74
C TYR A 57 -1.51 -6.98 -4.81
N GLY A 58 -0.20 -7.22 -4.78
CA GLY A 58 0.80 -6.16 -4.95
C GLY A 58 0.61 -5.38 -6.25
N ARG A 59 0.31 -6.09 -7.35
CA ARG A 59 0.05 -5.47 -8.67
C ARG A 59 -1.28 -4.72 -8.67
N TYR A 60 -2.33 -5.27 -8.06
CA TYR A 60 -3.61 -4.57 -7.91
C TYR A 60 -3.45 -3.26 -7.12
N ILE A 61 -2.75 -3.29 -5.99
CA ILE A 61 -2.55 -2.15 -5.10
C ILE A 61 -1.84 -1.00 -5.83
N THR A 62 -0.74 -1.29 -6.53
CA THR A 62 0.09 -0.26 -7.17
C THR A 62 -0.41 0.19 -8.54
N LEU A 63 -0.85 -0.74 -9.40
CA LEU A 63 -1.30 -0.40 -10.75
C LEU A 63 -2.65 0.31 -10.74
N CYS A 64 -3.55 -0.06 -9.81
CA CYS A 64 -4.85 0.57 -9.68
C CYS A 64 -4.89 1.69 -8.64
N ALA A 65 -3.77 2.02 -7.99
CA ALA A 65 -3.74 2.94 -6.84
C ALA A 65 -4.88 2.64 -5.86
N ALA A 66 -5.01 1.37 -5.49
CA ALA A 66 -6.16 0.89 -4.74
C ALA A 66 -6.05 1.32 -3.27
N GLY A 67 -7.07 2.02 -2.78
CA GLY A 67 -7.22 2.31 -1.36
C GLY A 67 -7.65 1.05 -0.63
N LEU A 68 -6.88 0.61 0.36
CA LEU A 68 -7.21 -0.48 1.26
C LEU A 68 -7.57 0.08 2.63
N LYS A 69 -8.67 -0.41 3.21
CA LYS A 69 -9.06 -0.08 4.58
C LYS A 69 -8.72 -1.24 5.52
N ALA A 70 -9.00 -1.10 6.82
CA ALA A 70 -8.62 -2.07 7.84
C ALA A 70 -9.00 -3.53 7.50
N GLU A 71 -10.18 -3.78 6.93
CA GLU A 71 -10.62 -5.13 6.56
C GLU A 71 -9.71 -5.74 5.49
N ASP A 72 -9.39 -4.98 4.45
CA ASP A 72 -8.47 -5.42 3.40
C ASP A 72 -7.04 -5.61 3.94
N LEU A 73 -6.58 -4.73 4.82
CA LEU A 73 -5.22 -4.78 5.36
C LEU A 73 -5.00 -5.98 6.28
N LEU A 74 -5.96 -6.30 7.14
CA LEU A 74 -5.91 -7.48 8.00
C LEU A 74 -5.98 -8.76 7.16
N HIS A 75 -6.88 -8.79 6.17
CA HIS A 75 -7.02 -9.92 5.26
C HIS A 75 -5.73 -10.24 4.49
N LEU A 76 -4.98 -9.22 4.08
CA LEU A 76 -3.71 -9.36 3.37
C LEU A 76 -2.49 -9.55 4.28
N GLY A 77 -2.66 -9.56 5.60
CA GLY A 77 -1.55 -9.59 6.57
C GLY A 77 -0.69 -8.31 6.60
N LEU A 78 -1.14 -7.26 5.91
CA LEU A 78 -0.52 -5.94 5.93
C LEU A 78 -0.74 -5.23 7.27
N ALA A 79 -1.83 -5.55 7.96
CA ALA A 79 -2.06 -5.16 9.35
C ALA A 79 -2.01 -6.38 10.27
N THR A 80 -1.61 -6.16 11.52
CA THR A 80 -1.47 -7.22 12.54
C THR A 80 -2.56 -7.14 13.61
N HIS A 81 -2.99 -5.93 13.94
CA HIS A 81 -3.91 -5.67 15.05
C HIS A 81 -4.91 -4.60 14.64
N TYR A 82 -6.18 -4.79 14.97
CA TYR A 82 -7.21 -3.75 14.88
C TYR A 82 -7.46 -3.17 16.27
N VAL A 83 -7.29 -1.86 16.40
CA VAL A 83 -7.61 -1.13 17.63
C VAL A 83 -8.53 0.03 17.24
N PRO A 84 -9.77 0.10 17.76
CA PRO A 84 -10.65 1.21 17.47
C PRO A 84 -10.02 2.55 17.87
N SER A 85 -10.21 3.60 17.08
CA SER A 85 -9.58 4.91 17.35
C SER A 85 -9.88 5.43 18.76
N ARG A 86 -11.07 5.13 19.29
CA ARG A 86 -11.46 5.50 20.68
C ARG A 86 -10.57 4.91 21.78
N ARG A 87 -9.85 3.80 21.53
CA ARG A 87 -8.97 3.12 22.50
C ARG A 87 -7.49 3.38 22.27
N LEU A 88 -7.13 4.05 21.18
CA LEU A 88 -5.74 4.26 20.82
C LEU A 88 -4.99 5.12 21.84
N ASN A 89 -5.59 6.20 22.32
CA ASN A 89 -4.95 7.06 23.32
C ASN A 89 -4.66 6.28 24.60
N ASP A 90 -5.63 5.49 25.08
CA ASP A 90 -5.46 4.64 26.27
C ASP A 90 -4.35 3.61 26.05
N MET A 91 -4.30 2.99 24.87
CA MET A 91 -3.25 2.04 24.50
C MET A 91 -1.87 2.69 24.49
N VAL A 92 -1.73 3.86 23.85
CA VAL A 92 -0.45 4.60 23.78
C VAL A 92 0.01 5.00 25.17
N GLN A 93 -0.89 5.52 26.02
CA GLN A 93 -0.58 5.87 27.41
C GLN A 93 -0.12 4.65 28.20
N HIS A 94 -0.84 3.53 28.08
CA HIS A 94 -0.49 2.28 28.75
C HIS A 94 0.90 1.78 28.31
N LEU A 95 1.15 1.69 27.01
CA LEU A 95 2.44 1.24 26.47
C LEU A 95 3.60 2.17 26.85
N THR A 96 3.35 3.48 26.94
CA THR A 96 4.36 4.48 27.37
C THR A 96 4.67 4.39 28.86
N SER A 97 3.74 3.87 29.68
CA SER A 97 3.94 3.69 31.13
C SER A 97 4.79 2.47 31.49
N LEU A 98 5.02 1.56 30.54
CA LEU A 98 5.81 0.36 30.75
C LEU A 98 7.31 0.71 30.87
N ASN A 99 7.99 0.12 31.86
CA ASN A 99 9.41 0.33 32.06
C ASN A 99 10.25 -0.68 31.28
N MET A 100 10.90 -0.23 30.21
CA MET A 100 11.79 -1.05 29.35
C MET A 100 11.18 -2.39 28.92
N PRO A 101 9.96 -2.42 28.34
CA PRO A 101 9.33 -3.67 27.94
C PRO A 101 10.07 -4.33 26.77
N SER A 102 10.09 -5.66 26.78
CA SER A 102 10.48 -6.47 25.63
C SER A 102 9.43 -6.38 24.51
N LEU A 103 9.81 -6.71 23.27
CA LEU A 103 8.87 -6.74 22.14
C LEU A 103 7.67 -7.68 22.40
N HIS A 104 7.92 -8.81 23.06
CA HIS A 104 6.88 -9.78 23.41
C HIS A 104 5.86 -9.18 24.39
N GLU A 105 6.34 -8.46 25.42
CA GLU A 105 5.45 -7.75 26.36
C GLU A 105 4.65 -6.67 25.64
N ILE A 106 5.25 -5.87 24.76
CA ILE A 106 4.53 -4.86 23.97
C ILE A 106 3.40 -5.52 23.15
N GLN A 107 3.67 -6.65 22.50
CA GLN A 107 2.66 -7.39 21.74
C GLN A 107 1.52 -7.93 22.63
N GLN A 108 1.85 -8.48 23.79
CA GLN A 108 0.85 -8.97 24.75
C GLN A 108 -0.01 -7.84 25.30
N GLU A 109 0.60 -6.72 25.69
CA GLU A 109 -0.10 -5.55 26.22
C GLU A 109 -0.99 -4.90 25.15
N THR A 110 -0.52 -4.83 23.89
CA THR A 110 -1.31 -4.31 22.77
C THR A 110 -2.58 -5.14 22.50
N ARG A 111 -2.52 -6.47 22.65
CA ARG A 111 -3.70 -7.35 22.49
C ARG A 111 -4.83 -7.04 23.47
N LYS A 112 -4.55 -6.41 24.61
CA LYS A 112 -5.61 -5.98 25.55
C LYS A 112 -6.50 -4.87 24.97
N PHE A 113 -5.97 -4.12 24.01
CA PHE A 113 -6.65 -3.02 23.33
C PHE A 113 -7.24 -3.40 21.98
N THR A 114 -6.87 -4.56 21.43
CA THR A 114 -7.46 -5.04 20.19
C THR A 114 -8.89 -5.49 20.35
N GLU A 115 -9.70 -5.22 19.33
CA GLU A 115 -11.08 -5.67 19.24
C GLU A 115 -11.28 -6.46 17.95
N GLU A 116 -12.30 -7.32 17.92
CA GLU A 116 -12.73 -7.90 16.66
C GLU A 116 -13.32 -6.80 15.78
N MET A 117 -13.12 -6.94 14.47
CA MET A 117 -13.60 -5.95 13.51
C MET A 117 -15.14 -5.95 13.49
N PRO A 118 -15.79 -4.76 13.47
CA PRO A 118 -17.24 -4.68 13.52
C PRO A 118 -17.88 -5.41 12.32
N THR A 119 -18.78 -6.35 12.59
CA THR A 119 -19.49 -7.11 11.55
C THR A 119 -20.59 -6.32 10.84
N THR A 120 -21.06 -5.23 11.47
CA THR A 120 -22.14 -4.38 10.96
C THR A 120 -21.69 -3.37 9.91
N VAL A 121 -20.39 -3.04 9.87
CA VAL A 121 -19.82 -2.04 8.95
C VAL A 121 -18.63 -2.64 8.23
N ARG A 122 -18.73 -2.74 6.90
CA ARG A 122 -17.61 -3.15 6.04
C ARG A 122 -16.56 -2.04 6.00
N LEU A 123 -15.36 -2.33 6.49
CA LEU A 123 -14.22 -1.42 6.47
C LEU A 123 -13.32 -1.74 5.28
N THR A 124 -13.92 -1.72 4.08
CA THR A 124 -13.24 -1.89 2.78
C THR A 124 -13.61 -0.73 1.84
N SER A 125 -12.72 -0.43 0.89
CA SER A 125 -13.01 0.54 -0.18
C SER A 125 -13.89 -0.05 -1.29
N THR A 126 -14.11 -1.37 -1.29
CA THR A 126 -14.88 -2.07 -2.31
C THR A 126 -16.01 -2.90 -1.68
N PRO A 127 -17.01 -2.27 -1.03
CA PRO A 127 -18.05 -3.00 -0.28
C PRO A 127 -19.04 -3.78 -1.17
N TYR A 128 -18.99 -3.56 -2.49
CA TYR A 128 -19.90 -4.17 -3.48
C TYR A 128 -19.40 -5.50 -4.05
N ILE A 129 -18.22 -5.98 -3.64
CA ILE A 129 -17.63 -7.25 -4.05
C ILE A 129 -17.17 -8.00 -2.80
N SER A 130 -17.42 -9.31 -2.73
CA SER A 130 -16.91 -10.11 -1.62
C SER A 130 -15.38 -10.24 -1.69
N GLN A 131 -14.72 -10.50 -0.56
CA GLN A 131 -13.27 -10.72 -0.59
C GLN A 131 -12.88 -11.89 -1.47
N HIS A 132 -13.64 -12.99 -1.46
CA HIS A 132 -13.34 -14.15 -2.31
C HIS A 132 -13.43 -13.79 -3.81
N GLU A 133 -14.51 -13.14 -4.25
CA GLU A 133 -14.65 -12.75 -5.67
C GLU A 133 -13.52 -11.80 -6.07
N LYS A 134 -13.17 -10.85 -5.21
CA LYS A 134 -12.05 -9.92 -5.41
C LYS A 134 -10.72 -10.67 -5.57
N GLU A 135 -10.44 -11.64 -4.71
CA GLU A 135 -9.25 -12.51 -4.82
C GLU A 135 -9.21 -13.22 -6.17
N THR A 136 -10.32 -13.85 -6.57
CA THR A 136 -10.42 -14.60 -7.83
C THR A 136 -10.18 -13.72 -9.05
N VAL A 137 -10.77 -12.53 -9.08
CA VAL A 137 -10.56 -11.56 -10.18
C VAL A 137 -9.12 -11.08 -10.20
N ILE A 138 -8.54 -10.76 -9.03
CA ILE A 138 -7.14 -10.31 -8.95
C ILE A 138 -6.21 -11.41 -9.46
N GLU A 139 -6.41 -12.65 -9.04
CA GLU A 139 -5.60 -13.79 -9.46
C GLU A 139 -5.72 -14.06 -10.96
N HIS A 140 -6.92 -13.93 -11.53
CA HIS A 140 -7.15 -14.18 -12.94
C HIS A 140 -6.59 -13.06 -13.84
N CYS A 141 -6.81 -11.79 -13.47
CA CYS A 141 -6.54 -10.64 -14.33
C CYS A 141 -5.13 -10.04 -14.14
N PHE A 142 -4.53 -10.11 -12.94
CA PHE A 142 -3.24 -9.46 -12.67
C PHE A 142 -2.04 -10.41 -12.82
N LYS A 143 -2.24 -11.66 -13.25
CA LYS A 143 -1.16 -12.65 -13.39
C LYS A 143 -0.17 -12.37 -14.53
N PHE A 144 -0.58 -11.61 -15.54
CA PHE A 144 0.18 -11.40 -16.77
C PHE A 144 1.41 -10.50 -16.60
N ASP A 145 2.29 -10.54 -17.59
CA ASP A 145 3.63 -9.97 -17.50
C ASP A 145 3.71 -8.57 -18.11
N THR A 146 2.68 -8.18 -18.86
CA THR A 146 2.53 -6.86 -19.48
C THR A 146 1.28 -6.15 -18.98
N VAL A 147 1.32 -4.82 -18.97
CA VAL A 147 0.17 -4.00 -18.53
C VAL A 147 -0.99 -4.16 -19.53
N GLU A 148 -0.67 -4.29 -20.82
CA GLU A 148 -1.63 -4.48 -21.90
C GLU A 148 -2.45 -5.76 -21.74
N GLU A 149 -1.80 -6.88 -21.40
CA GLU A 149 -2.49 -8.15 -21.12
C GLU A 149 -3.37 -8.05 -19.88
N ILE A 150 -2.90 -7.37 -18.82
CA ILE A 150 -3.71 -7.13 -17.60
C ILE A 150 -4.96 -6.31 -17.95
N VAL A 151 -4.80 -5.24 -18.73
CA VAL A 151 -5.93 -4.39 -19.17
C VAL A 151 -6.92 -5.18 -20.02
N ALA A 152 -6.44 -6.00 -20.96
CA ALA A 152 -7.29 -6.86 -21.78
C ALA A 152 -8.04 -7.91 -20.96
N ALA A 153 -7.38 -8.51 -19.96
CA ALA A 153 -7.99 -9.49 -19.07
C ALA A 153 -9.07 -8.85 -18.17
N LEU A 154 -8.85 -7.63 -17.67
CA LEU A 154 -9.84 -6.87 -16.90
C LEU A 154 -11.05 -6.49 -17.75
N GLU A 155 -10.84 -6.17 -19.03
CA GLU A 155 -11.93 -5.90 -19.97
C GLU A 155 -12.75 -7.15 -20.28
N ALA A 156 -12.10 -8.29 -20.49
CA ALA A 156 -12.77 -9.55 -20.78
C ALA A 156 -13.58 -10.09 -19.59
N GLU A 157 -13.11 -9.88 -18.35
CA GLU A 157 -13.84 -10.27 -17.14
C GLU A 157 -15.11 -9.41 -16.94
N GLY A 158 -15.03 -8.10 -17.19
CA GLY A 158 -16.21 -7.25 -17.39
C GLY A 158 -17.02 -6.89 -16.13
N SER A 159 -16.64 -7.32 -14.92
CA SER A 159 -17.32 -6.91 -13.70
C SER A 159 -17.11 -5.43 -13.39
N LYS A 160 -17.99 -4.87 -12.56
CA LYS A 160 -17.85 -3.48 -12.07
C LYS A 160 -16.49 -3.23 -11.43
N PHE A 161 -15.94 -4.22 -10.73
CA PHE A 161 -14.62 -4.14 -10.10
C PHE A 161 -13.51 -4.09 -11.16
N SER A 162 -13.51 -5.01 -12.13
CA SER A 162 -12.46 -5.05 -13.15
C SER A 162 -12.47 -3.84 -14.07
N LEU A 163 -13.65 -3.37 -14.47
CA LEU A 163 -13.78 -2.17 -15.29
C LEU A 163 -13.29 -0.93 -14.53
N ALA A 164 -13.54 -0.84 -13.22
CA ALA A 164 -13.00 0.23 -12.38
C ALA A 164 -11.47 0.16 -12.27
N CYS A 165 -10.89 -1.04 -12.11
CA CYS A 165 -9.45 -1.26 -12.12
C CYS A 165 -8.82 -0.84 -13.45
N LYS A 166 -9.39 -1.29 -14.57
CA LYS A 166 -8.97 -0.91 -15.93
C LYS A 166 -8.95 0.60 -16.09
N ALA A 167 -10.03 1.29 -15.72
CA ALA A 167 -10.12 2.74 -15.84
C ALA A 167 -9.01 3.46 -15.05
N LYS A 168 -8.67 2.97 -13.86
CA LYS A 168 -7.57 3.54 -13.06
C LYS A 168 -6.20 3.31 -13.68
N ILE A 169 -5.92 2.10 -14.19
CA ILE A 169 -4.65 1.80 -14.87
C ILE A 169 -4.48 2.70 -16.10
N LEU A 170 -5.53 2.87 -16.90
CA LEU A 170 -5.49 3.70 -18.11
C LEU A 170 -5.38 5.21 -17.82
N ALA A 171 -5.81 5.67 -16.65
CA ALA A 171 -5.66 7.06 -16.21
C ALA A 171 -4.26 7.36 -15.61
N ALA A 172 -3.49 6.32 -15.26
CA ALA A 172 -2.16 6.44 -14.69
C ALA A 172 -1.08 6.64 -15.78
N SER A 173 0.16 6.91 -15.36
CA SER A 173 1.28 7.04 -16.31
C SER A 173 1.62 5.67 -16.94
N PRO A 174 1.64 5.55 -18.29
CA PRO A 174 1.98 4.29 -18.96
C PRO A 174 3.40 3.81 -18.67
N VAL A 175 4.35 4.73 -18.50
CA VAL A 175 5.74 4.39 -18.16
C VAL A 175 5.82 3.89 -16.72
N ALA A 176 5.23 4.63 -15.79
CA ALA A 176 5.28 4.31 -14.37
C ALA A 176 4.61 2.97 -14.05
N THR A 177 3.47 2.67 -14.69
CA THR A 177 2.77 1.39 -14.53
C THR A 177 3.61 0.22 -15.06
N LYS A 178 4.27 0.36 -16.21
CA LYS A 178 5.17 -0.67 -16.76
C LYS A 178 6.40 -0.90 -15.88
N VAL A 179 7.06 0.16 -15.44
CA VAL A 179 8.22 0.07 -14.53
C VAL A 179 7.81 -0.59 -13.21
N THR A 180 6.67 -0.19 -12.64
CA THR A 180 6.13 -0.77 -11.41
C THR A 180 5.83 -2.27 -11.56
N LEU A 181 5.22 -2.68 -12.67
CA LEU A 181 4.96 -4.09 -12.94
C LEU A 181 6.28 -4.88 -13.03
N GLU A 182 7.28 -4.34 -13.71
CA GLU A 182 8.58 -4.99 -13.85
C GLU A 182 9.32 -5.10 -12.51
N LEU A 183 9.26 -4.07 -11.66
CA LEU A 183 9.79 -4.13 -10.30
C LEU A 183 9.15 -5.25 -9.47
N LEU A 184 7.81 -5.32 -9.49
CA LEU A 184 7.06 -6.36 -8.78
C LEU A 184 7.29 -7.76 -9.33
N ARG A 185 7.66 -7.90 -10.61
CA ARG A 185 8.04 -9.18 -11.22
C ARG A 185 9.42 -9.66 -10.77
N ARG A 186 10.39 -8.75 -10.64
CA ARG A 186 11.77 -9.08 -10.25
C ARG A 186 11.93 -9.24 -8.74
N ALA A 187 11.21 -8.46 -7.94
CA ALA A 187 11.36 -8.42 -6.49
C ALA A 187 11.24 -9.77 -5.75
N PRO A 188 10.44 -10.77 -6.19
CA PRO A 188 10.41 -12.09 -5.55
C PRO A 188 11.74 -12.85 -5.59
N SER A 189 12.54 -12.67 -6.64
CA SER A 189 13.85 -13.33 -6.78
C SER A 189 15.01 -12.55 -6.16
N LEU A 190 14.73 -11.40 -5.54
CA LEU A 190 15.73 -10.49 -4.99
C LEU A 190 15.62 -10.44 -3.47
N SER A 191 16.76 -10.27 -2.81
CA SER A 191 16.86 -9.89 -1.41
C SER A 191 16.38 -8.46 -1.17
N LEU A 192 16.12 -8.11 0.09
CA LEU A 192 15.72 -6.75 0.48
C LEU A 192 16.73 -5.70 -0.02
N THR A 193 18.02 -5.98 0.16
CA THR A 193 19.12 -5.11 -0.25
C THR A 193 19.19 -4.96 -1.77
N GLU A 194 18.97 -6.04 -2.52
CA GLU A 194 18.96 -5.99 -3.99
C GLU A 194 17.76 -5.21 -4.52
N CYS A 195 16.57 -5.35 -3.92
CA CYS A 195 15.42 -4.49 -4.24
C CYS A 195 15.73 -3.02 -3.99
N LEU A 196 16.35 -2.70 -2.84
CA LEU A 196 16.75 -1.32 -2.52
C LEU A 196 17.71 -0.77 -3.59
N PHE A 197 18.71 -1.55 -3.98
CA PHE A 197 19.65 -1.11 -5.01
C PHE A 197 18.96 -0.94 -6.36
N LEU A 198 18.08 -1.84 -6.76
CA LEU A 198 17.33 -1.73 -8.01
C LEU A 198 16.50 -0.45 -8.05
N GLU A 199 15.72 -0.18 -6.98
CA GLU A 199 14.93 1.04 -6.86
C GLU A 199 15.81 2.29 -6.84
N ARG A 200 16.94 2.27 -6.13
CA ARG A 200 17.90 3.38 -6.09
C ARG A 200 18.48 3.71 -7.47
N HIS A 201 18.77 2.69 -8.29
CA HIS A 201 19.26 2.90 -9.65
C HIS A 201 18.17 3.53 -10.54
N LEU A 202 16.92 3.09 -10.39
CA LEU A 202 15.79 3.70 -11.11
C LEU A 202 15.57 5.16 -10.68
N TRP A 203 15.68 5.46 -9.39
CA TRP A 203 15.61 6.83 -8.87
C TRP A 203 16.63 7.77 -9.52
N ALA A 204 17.86 7.30 -9.73
CA ALA A 204 18.90 8.09 -10.40
C ALA A 204 18.55 8.42 -11.86
N ILE A 205 17.76 7.57 -12.52
CA ILE A 205 17.28 7.78 -13.90
C ILE A 205 16.01 8.67 -13.90
N ASP A 206 15.10 8.45 -12.94
CA ASP A 206 13.77 9.06 -12.90
C ASP A 206 13.80 10.55 -12.52
N ILE A 207 14.80 11.01 -11.77
CA ILE A 207 15.04 12.45 -11.49
C ILE A 207 15.04 13.30 -12.78
N VAL A 208 15.44 12.72 -13.92
CA VAL A 208 15.48 13.41 -15.22
C VAL A 208 14.09 13.46 -15.89
N CYS A 209 13.22 12.46 -15.69
CA CYS A 209 11.89 12.38 -16.33
C CYS A 209 10.77 13.00 -15.48
N ILE A 210 10.82 12.86 -14.16
CA ILE A 210 9.92 13.50 -13.20
C ILE A 210 9.92 15.03 -13.39
N TYR A 211 11.08 15.63 -13.63
CA TYR A 211 11.22 17.07 -13.86
C TYR A 211 10.34 17.59 -15.01
N ASN A 212 10.12 16.79 -16.05
CA ASN A 212 9.28 17.16 -17.20
C ASN A 212 7.80 16.86 -16.96
N THR A 213 7.46 15.80 -16.23
CA THR A 213 6.07 15.39 -15.97
C THR A 213 5.43 16.23 -14.84
N LEU A 214 6.19 16.58 -13.80
CA LEU A 214 5.73 17.43 -12.69
C LEU A 214 5.41 18.86 -13.13
N ARG A 215 5.99 19.34 -14.23
CA ARG A 215 5.69 20.67 -14.80
C ARG A 215 4.26 20.78 -15.34
N CYS A 216 3.62 19.65 -15.68
CA CYS A 216 2.26 19.60 -16.22
C CYS A 216 1.16 19.46 -15.14
N LYS A 217 1.50 19.18 -13.87
CA LYS A 217 0.54 19.10 -12.75
C LYS A 217 0.90 20.12 -11.68
N ALA A 218 0.34 21.32 -11.79
CA ALA A 218 0.66 22.52 -11.00
C ALA A 218 0.29 22.50 -9.49
N LEU A 219 0.35 21.36 -8.80
CA LEU A 219 -0.23 21.24 -7.44
C LEU A 219 0.66 20.59 -6.36
N ILE A 220 1.98 20.50 -6.58
CA ILE A 220 2.89 19.81 -5.64
C ILE A 220 4.03 20.71 -5.15
N HIS A 221 3.85 22.04 -5.14
CA HIS A 221 4.80 22.90 -4.43
C HIS A 221 4.67 22.81 -2.90
N THR A 222 3.55 22.28 -2.39
CA THR A 222 3.26 22.22 -0.95
C THR A 222 3.65 20.88 -0.29
N ALA A 223 3.66 19.77 -1.02
CA ALA A 223 3.97 18.45 -0.44
C ALA A 223 5.48 18.17 -0.35
N TYR A 224 6.27 18.61 -1.34
CA TYR A 224 7.74 18.47 -1.28
C TYR A 224 8.39 19.43 -0.27
N PHE A 225 7.78 20.59 0.00
CA PHE A 225 8.28 21.54 1.01
C PHE A 225 8.20 20.97 2.44
N PHE A 226 7.25 20.07 2.71
CA PHE A 226 7.12 19.44 4.03
C PHE A 226 8.14 18.33 4.29
N ILE A 227 8.58 17.60 3.25
CA ILE A 227 9.58 16.52 3.40
C ILE A 227 10.99 17.09 3.60
N PHE A 228 11.30 18.25 2.99
CA PHE A 228 12.62 18.89 3.16
C PHE A 228 12.81 19.61 4.51
N LEU A 229 11.73 20.00 5.20
CA LEU A 229 11.81 20.73 6.47
C LEU A 229 11.79 19.83 7.72
N VAL A 230 11.46 18.55 7.59
CA VAL A 230 11.47 17.59 8.72
C VAL A 230 12.83 16.90 8.87
N PHE A 231 13.72 17.02 7.89
CA PHE A 231 15.07 16.42 7.90
C PHE A 231 16.21 17.42 7.61
N ALA A 232 15.98 18.72 7.84
CA ALA A 232 17.02 19.74 7.85
C ALA A 232 17.13 20.40 9.24
#